data_AF-A0A8K0G917-F1
#
_entry.id   AF-A0A8K0G917-F1
#
_cell.length_a   1.000
_cell.length_b   1.000
_cell.length_c   1.000
_cell.angle_alpha   90.00
_cell.angle_beta   90.00
_cell.angle_gamma   90.00
#
_symmetry.space_group_name_H-M   'P 1'
#
loop_
_entity.id
_entity.type
_entity.pdbx_description
1 polymer ?
#
loop_
_entity_poly.entity_id
_entity_poly.type
_entity_poly.pdbx_seq_one_letter_code
_entity_poly.pdbx_strand_id
1 'polypeptide(L)'
;MAQHETLLLEAVSAGYGEGGGGSIWTYPGCILFAVSLLTTLGFGAPVPRTPLGRGAAVLFSAIGIPLHFLLILNVGNLAAGKLQLFINRHTDSNIPLHNETTHTQSRLIKWFPFLSVLLYYTLGAILFGFVRQRGVVDSLMFPLDFTAAGGVAKTSAHVRIFYALYLEIAVMLAATIVSLLQVSATRGIVDLGLRLGLLTNT
;
A
#
# COMPACT_ATOMS: atom_id res chain seq x y z
N MET A 1 -21.60 -25.59 -30.28
CA MET A 1 -20.66 -24.47 -30.06
C MET A 1 -21.01 -23.69 -28.79
N ALA A 2 -22.25 -23.21 -28.63
CA ALA A 2 -22.69 -22.45 -27.43
C ALA A 2 -22.49 -23.15 -26.06
N GLN A 3 -22.69 -24.47 -25.97
CA GLN A 3 -22.54 -25.22 -24.71
C GLN A 3 -21.09 -25.30 -24.19
N HIS A 4 -20.11 -25.30 -25.10
CA HIS A 4 -18.70 -25.31 -24.69
C HIS A 4 -18.26 -23.94 -24.19
N GLU A 5 -18.78 -22.87 -24.79
CA GLU A 5 -18.56 -21.50 -24.34
C GLU A 5 -19.11 -21.28 -22.93
N THR A 6 -20.32 -21.74 -22.64
CA THR A 6 -20.90 -21.62 -21.28
C THR A 6 -20.10 -22.39 -20.24
N LEU A 7 -19.63 -23.60 -20.57
CA LEU A 7 -18.79 -24.39 -19.67
C LEU A 7 -17.41 -23.78 -19.46
N LEU A 8 -16.83 -23.18 -20.51
CA LEU A 8 -15.56 -22.48 -20.43
C LEU A 8 -15.70 -21.20 -19.59
N LEU A 9 -16.75 -20.41 -19.81
CA LEU A 9 -17.04 -19.22 -19.02
C LEU A 9 -17.34 -19.57 -17.56
N GLU A 10 -18.05 -20.66 -17.31
CA GLU A 10 -18.31 -21.16 -15.95
C GLU A 10 -17.01 -21.57 -15.27
N ALA A 11 -16.16 -22.37 -15.93
CA ALA A 11 -14.85 -22.78 -15.42
C ALA A 11 -13.91 -21.59 -15.18
N VAL A 12 -13.83 -20.64 -16.11
CA VAL A 12 -13.06 -19.40 -15.97
C VAL A 12 -13.61 -18.54 -14.83
N SER A 13 -14.94 -18.42 -14.71
CA SER A 13 -15.59 -17.64 -13.64
C SER A 13 -15.44 -18.27 -12.25
N ALA A 14 -15.32 -19.60 -12.19
CA ALA A 14 -14.99 -20.39 -11.02
C ALA A 14 -13.49 -20.34 -10.68
N GLY A 15 -12.67 -19.72 -11.55
CA GLY A 15 -11.24 -19.49 -11.35
C GLY A 15 -10.34 -20.66 -11.73
N TYR A 16 -10.83 -21.56 -12.59
CA TYR A 16 -10.06 -22.70 -13.08
C TYR A 16 -8.75 -22.22 -13.76
N GLY A 17 -7.60 -22.58 -13.18
CA GLY A 17 -6.29 -22.32 -13.78
C GLY A 17 -6.07 -23.18 -15.02
N GLU A 18 -5.29 -22.68 -15.99
CA GLU A 18 -4.82 -23.47 -17.13
C GLU A 18 -4.12 -24.75 -16.62
N GLY A 19 -4.70 -25.93 -16.90
CA GLY A 19 -4.16 -27.23 -16.45
C GLY A 19 -5.03 -28.00 -15.45
N GLY A 20 -6.09 -27.39 -14.94
CA GLY A 20 -7.25 -28.12 -14.49
C GLY A 20 -7.30 -28.78 -13.11
N GLY A 21 -6.41 -28.35 -12.21
CA GLY A 21 -6.42 -28.76 -10.80
C GLY A 21 -6.31 -27.62 -9.78
N GLY A 22 -6.36 -26.35 -10.21
CA GLY A 22 -6.10 -25.21 -9.31
C GLY A 22 -7.34 -24.70 -8.60
N SER A 23 -7.46 -24.90 -7.28
CA SER A 23 -8.42 -24.16 -6.46
C SER A 23 -7.95 -22.71 -6.27
N ILE A 24 -8.79 -21.73 -6.62
CA ILE A 24 -8.52 -20.30 -6.32
C ILE A 24 -8.58 -20.00 -4.82
N TRP A 25 -9.36 -20.79 -4.07
CA TRP A 25 -9.53 -20.70 -2.62
C TRP A 25 -8.46 -21.53 -1.91
N THR A 26 -7.21 -21.11 -2.08
CA THR A 26 -6.08 -21.59 -1.29
C THR A 26 -5.82 -20.62 -0.15
N TYR A 27 -5.17 -21.08 0.93
CA TYR A 27 -4.81 -20.21 2.06
C TYR A 27 -4.13 -18.88 1.62
N PRO A 28 -3.16 -18.88 0.68
CA PRO A 28 -2.58 -17.65 0.13
C PRO A 28 -3.58 -16.78 -0.65
N GLY A 29 -4.54 -17.39 -1.36
CA GLY A 29 -5.63 -16.70 -2.04
C GLY A 29 -6.60 -16.03 -1.07
N CYS A 30 -6.89 -16.66 0.07
CA CYS A 30 -7.72 -16.09 1.13
C CYS A 30 -7.05 -14.90 1.81
N ILE A 31 -5.73 -14.97 2.07
CA ILE A 31 -4.96 -13.83 2.62
C ILE A 31 -5.00 -12.66 1.65
N LEU A 32 -4.72 -12.90 0.37
CA LEU A 32 -4.74 -11.84 -0.64
C LEU A 32 -6.14 -11.22 -0.75
N PHE A 33 -7.19 -12.05 -0.74
CA PHE A 33 -8.57 -11.58 -0.70
C PHE A 33 -8.83 -10.69 0.52
N ALA A 34 -8.51 -11.15 1.73
CA ALA A 34 -8.73 -10.39 2.96
C ALA A 34 -7.96 -9.06 2.95
N VAL A 35 -6.67 -9.06 2.60
CA VAL A 35 -5.86 -7.84 2.48
C VAL A 35 -6.44 -6.90 1.43
N SER A 36 -6.77 -7.39 0.23
CA SER A 36 -7.35 -6.57 -0.84
C SER A 36 -8.71 -5.96 -0.48
N LEU A 37 -9.48 -6.65 0.35
CA LEU A 37 -10.79 -6.22 0.83
C LEU A 37 -10.64 -5.17 1.94
N LEU A 38 -9.73 -5.38 2.90
CA LEU A 38 -9.43 -4.43 3.98
C LEU A 38 -8.82 -3.14 3.45
N THR A 39 -7.90 -3.25 2.50
CA THR A 39 -7.23 -2.10 1.85
C THR A 39 -8.10 -1.41 0.80
N THR A 40 -9.31 -1.92 0.53
CA THR A 40 -10.25 -1.44 -0.48
C THR A 40 -9.70 -1.36 -1.91
N LEU A 41 -8.59 -2.03 -2.19
CA LEU A 41 -7.96 -2.08 -3.52
C LEU A 41 -8.70 -3.00 -4.49
N GLY A 42 -9.31 -4.08 -3.98
CA GLY A 42 -10.17 -4.95 -4.78
C GLY A 42 -9.45 -5.68 -5.92
N PHE A 43 -8.25 -6.21 -5.68
CA PHE A 43 -7.53 -7.01 -6.66
C PHE A 43 -8.33 -8.24 -7.05
N GLY A 44 -8.55 -8.42 -8.35
CA GLY A 44 -9.45 -9.45 -8.87
C GLY A 44 -8.99 -10.86 -8.50
N ALA A 45 -9.80 -11.47 -7.63
CA ALA A 45 -9.87 -12.88 -7.23
C ALA A 45 -9.09 -13.30 -5.96
N PRO A 46 -9.66 -14.25 -5.16
CA PRO A 46 -10.99 -14.87 -5.27
C PRO A 46 -12.11 -14.08 -4.57
N VAL A 47 -13.29 -13.93 -5.20
CA VAL A 47 -14.48 -13.26 -4.61
C VAL A 47 -15.54 -14.31 -4.25
N PRO A 48 -16.18 -14.26 -3.07
CA PRO A 48 -17.19 -15.22 -2.67
C PRO A 48 -18.39 -15.18 -3.62
N ARG A 49 -18.72 -16.33 -4.23
CA ARG A 49 -19.84 -16.45 -5.15
C ARG A 49 -21.14 -16.83 -4.45
N THR A 50 -21.06 -17.51 -3.30
CA THR A 50 -22.21 -17.94 -2.51
C THR A 50 -22.88 -16.76 -1.80
N PRO A 51 -24.22 -16.77 -1.64
CA PRO A 51 -24.94 -15.69 -0.97
C PRO A 51 -24.47 -15.51 0.49
N LEU A 52 -24.24 -16.62 1.20
CA LEU A 52 -23.67 -16.60 2.56
C LEU A 52 -22.25 -16.03 2.58
N GLY A 53 -21.39 -16.41 1.64
CA GLY A 53 -20.02 -15.90 1.55
C GLY A 53 -19.97 -14.40 1.25
N ARG A 54 -20.89 -13.90 0.41
CA ARG A 54 -21.02 -12.45 0.15
C ARG A 54 -21.47 -11.70 1.41
N GLY A 55 -22.47 -12.21 2.13
CA GLY A 55 -22.91 -11.63 3.40
C GLY A 55 -21.78 -11.55 4.44
N ALA A 56 -21.02 -12.64 4.57
CA ALA A 56 -19.84 -12.69 5.46
C ALA A 56 -18.75 -11.68 5.04
N ALA A 57 -18.46 -11.55 3.75
CA ALA A 57 -17.48 -10.58 3.25
C ALA A 57 -17.91 -9.13 3.49
N VAL A 58 -19.20 -8.82 3.34
CA VAL A 58 -19.74 -7.49 3.65
C VAL A 58 -19.56 -7.18 5.15
N LEU A 59 -19.98 -8.09 6.03
CA LEU A 59 -19.81 -7.91 7.48
C LEU A 59 -18.33 -7.76 7.88
N PHE A 60 -17.47 -8.59 7.30
CA PHE A 60 -16.02 -8.53 7.51
C PHE A 60 -15.44 -7.18 7.06
N SER A 61 -15.84 -6.68 5.88
CA SER A 61 -15.38 -5.39 5.38
C SER A 61 -15.90 -4.20 6.19
N ALA A 62 -17.14 -4.27 6.68
CA ALA A 62 -17.77 -3.20 7.46
C ALA A 62 -17.03 -2.93 8.78
N ILE A 63 -16.50 -3.98 9.42
CA ILE A 63 -15.73 -3.86 10.66
C ILE A 63 -14.23 -3.72 10.35
N GLY A 64 -13.75 -4.47 9.37
CA GLY A 64 -12.35 -4.58 9.02
C GLY A 64 -11.76 -3.31 8.43
N ILE A 65 -12.47 -2.64 7.51
CA ILE A 65 -11.97 -1.42 6.86
C ILE A 65 -11.72 -0.31 7.89
N PRO A 66 -12.67 0.04 8.80
CA PRO A 66 -12.40 1.03 9.84
C PRO A 66 -11.25 0.66 10.76
N LEU A 67 -11.19 -0.61 11.20
CA LEU A 67 -10.12 -1.10 12.08
C LEU A 67 -8.75 -1.03 11.40
N HIS A 68 -8.67 -1.46 10.15
CA HIS A 68 -7.46 -1.42 9.34
C HIS A 68 -7.00 0.01 9.09
N PHE A 69 -7.93 0.91 8.74
CA PHE A 69 -7.63 2.33 8.57
C PHE A 69 -7.06 2.96 9.85
N LEU A 70 -7.68 2.69 11.01
CA LEU A 70 -7.16 3.14 12.30
C LEU A 70 -5.77 2.57 12.61
N LEU A 71 -5.54 1.30 12.31
CA LEU A 71 -4.23 0.66 12.49
C LEU A 71 -3.15 1.37 11.66
N ILE A 72 -3.38 1.57 10.37
CA ILE A 72 -2.41 2.20 9.48
C ILE A 72 -2.14 3.64 9.90
N LEU A 73 -3.17 4.41 10.27
CA LEU A 73 -2.97 5.80 10.72
C LEU A 73 -2.09 5.87 11.97
N ASN A 74 -2.33 4.99 12.95
CA ASN A 74 -1.51 4.93 14.16
C ASN A 74 -0.07 4.52 13.84
N VAL A 75 0.12 3.50 13.00
CA VAL A 75 1.44 3.05 12.55
C VAL A 75 2.17 4.16 11.78
N GLY A 76 1.48 4.87 10.88
CA GLY A 76 2.02 5.98 10.10
C GLY A 76 2.48 7.14 10.98
N ASN A 77 1.69 7.50 12.00
CA ASN A 77 2.05 8.53 12.97
C ASN A 77 3.29 8.13 13.80
N LEU A 78 3.33 6.88 14.27
CA LEU A 78 4.49 6.35 15.02
C LEU A 78 5.74 6.31 14.15
N ALA A 79 5.62 5.88 12.89
CA ALA A 79 6.73 5.85 11.93
C ALA A 79 7.24 7.25 11.62
N ALA A 80 6.34 8.21 11.38
CA ALA A 80 6.68 9.62 11.15
C ALA A 80 7.43 10.22 12.36
N GLY A 81 6.97 9.95 13.59
CA GLY A 81 7.64 10.39 14.81
C GLY A 81 9.04 9.77 14.97
N LYS A 82 9.18 8.46 14.76
CA LYS A 82 10.48 7.77 14.80
C LYS A 82 11.45 8.32 13.76
N LEU A 83 10.97 8.63 12.56
CA LEU A 83 11.79 9.23 11.49
C LEU A 83 12.29 10.61 11.90
N GLN A 84 11.44 11.47 12.47
CA GLN A 84 11.84 12.80 12.94
C GLN A 84 12.90 12.70 14.03
N LEU A 85 12.74 11.77 14.99
CA LEU A 85 13.74 11.50 16.02
C LEU A 85 15.06 11.00 15.43
N PHE A 86 14.99 10.12 14.43
CA PHE A 86 16.17 9.60 13.75
C PHE A 86 16.97 10.70 13.04
N ILE A 87 16.27 11.61 12.34
CA ILE A 87 16.88 12.76 11.66
C ILE A 87 17.50 13.72 12.68
N ASN A 88 16.79 14.02 13.78
CA ASN A 88 17.29 14.94 14.81
C ASN A 88 18.56 14.38 15.46
N ARG A 89 18.56 13.08 15.81
CA ARG A 89 19.73 12.40 16.37
C ARG A 89 20.95 12.40 15.44
N HIS A 90 20.76 12.35 14.12
CA HIS A 90 21.86 12.44 13.14
C HIS A 90 22.30 13.88 12.84
N THR A 91 21.47 14.87 13.14
CA THR A 91 21.78 16.29 12.91
C THR A 91 22.59 16.86 14.09
N ASP A 92 22.29 16.44 15.32
CA ASP A 92 22.98 16.89 16.55
C ASP A 92 24.49 16.55 16.57
N SER A 93 24.94 15.56 15.80
CA SER A 93 26.37 15.21 15.72
C SER A 93 27.21 16.13 14.83
N ASN A 94 26.61 17.07 14.09
CA ASN A 94 27.32 17.85 13.05
C ASN A 94 27.34 19.38 13.24
N ILE A 95 26.75 19.98 14.28
CA ILE A 95 26.64 21.45 14.39
C ILE A 95 26.98 21.95 15.81
N PRO A 96 28.07 22.72 16.00
CA PRO A 96 28.34 23.44 17.24
C PRO A 96 27.39 24.63 17.40
N LEU A 97 27.03 24.86 18.67
CA LEU A 97 26.04 25.80 19.20
C LEU A 97 26.33 27.29 18.85
N HIS A 98 25.70 27.84 17.79
CA HIS A 98 25.26 29.25 17.76
C HIS A 98 24.35 29.53 16.55
N ASN A 99 23.04 29.33 16.68
CA ASN A 99 22.06 30.30 16.19
C ASN A 99 20.68 29.97 16.77
N GLU A 100 20.10 30.94 17.46
CA GLU A 100 18.72 30.85 17.92
C GLU A 100 17.74 30.86 16.73
N THR A 101 16.62 30.16 16.94
CA THR A 101 15.31 30.44 16.32
C THR A 101 15.25 30.63 14.80
N THR A 102 15.60 29.60 14.03
CA THR A 102 14.95 29.39 12.72
C THR A 102 14.54 27.94 12.54
N HIS A 103 13.23 27.77 12.42
CA HIS A 103 12.48 26.55 12.05
C HIS A 103 13.10 25.88 10.81
N THR A 104 14.17 25.13 10.98
CA THR A 104 14.86 24.45 9.87
C THR A 104 14.13 23.14 9.61
N GLN A 105 13.05 23.20 8.84
CA GLN A 105 12.59 22.03 8.08
C GLN A 105 13.76 21.63 7.16
N SER A 106 14.53 20.62 7.56
CA SER A 106 15.65 20.14 6.77
C SER A 106 15.19 19.80 5.35
N ARG A 107 16.01 20.13 4.34
CA ARG A 107 15.71 19.80 2.93
C ARG A 107 15.38 18.31 2.78
N LEU A 108 15.96 17.46 3.62
CA LEU A 108 15.75 16.02 3.66
C LEU A 108 14.30 15.61 3.93
N ILE A 109 13.57 16.30 4.81
CA ILE A 109 12.16 16.00 5.10
C ILE A 109 11.27 16.25 3.86
N LYS A 110 11.62 17.23 3.03
CA LYS A 110 10.89 17.54 1.79
C LYS A 110 11.11 16.48 0.69
N TRP A 111 12.32 15.93 0.61
CA TRP A 111 12.67 14.90 -0.39
C TRP A 111 12.32 13.47 0.05
N PHE A 112 12.18 13.23 1.35
CA PHE A 112 11.83 11.93 1.93
C PHE A 112 10.66 11.20 1.24
N PRO A 113 9.47 11.81 1.02
CA PRO A 113 8.35 11.11 0.40
C PRO A 113 8.64 10.63 -1.03
N PHE A 114 9.31 11.47 -1.84
CA PHE A 114 9.68 11.11 -3.21
C PHE A 114 10.71 9.99 -3.26
N LEU A 115 11.75 10.09 -2.41
CA LEU A 115 12.79 9.07 -2.34
C LEU A 115 12.23 7.74 -1.82
N SER A 116 11.32 7.79 -0.85
CA SER A 116 10.73 6.58 -0.28
C SER A 116 9.82 5.85 -1.27
N VAL A 117 9.04 6.58 -2.07
CA VAL A 117 8.20 5.97 -3.12
C VAL A 117 9.08 5.34 -4.21
N LEU A 118 10.15 6.04 -4.62
CA LEU A 118 11.09 5.52 -5.60
C LEU A 118 11.77 4.23 -5.11
N LEU A 119 12.28 4.23 -3.89
CA LEU A 119 12.93 3.06 -3.28
C LEU A 119 11.95 1.90 -3.13
N TYR A 120 10.72 2.18 -2.73
CA TYR A 120 9.67 1.16 -2.62
C TYR A 120 9.36 0.52 -3.97
N TYR A 121 9.19 1.32 -5.03
CA TYR A 121 8.91 0.82 -6.37
C TYR A 121 10.09 0.00 -6.96
N THR A 122 11.33 0.47 -6.78
CA THR A 122 12.51 -0.28 -7.26
C THR A 122 12.70 -1.59 -6.50
N LEU A 123 12.45 -1.60 -5.18
CA LEU A 123 12.46 -2.83 -4.37
C LEU A 123 11.41 -3.83 -4.88
N GLY A 124 10.20 -3.36 -5.19
CA GLY A 124 9.16 -4.19 -5.81
C GLY A 124 9.60 -4.78 -7.15
N ALA A 125 10.12 -3.94 -8.05
CA ALA A 125 10.60 -4.40 -9.35
C ALA A 125 11.73 -5.43 -9.25
N ILE A 126 12.65 -5.28 -8.30
CA ILE A 126 13.74 -6.25 -8.05
C ILE A 126 13.18 -7.55 -7.45
N LEU A 127 12.33 -7.44 -6.43
CA LEU A 127 11.76 -8.60 -5.73
C LEU A 127 10.91 -9.44 -6.69
N PHE A 128 9.97 -8.82 -7.40
CA PHE A 128 9.09 -9.52 -8.33
C PHE A 128 9.79 -9.90 -9.64
N GLY A 129 10.79 -9.13 -10.08
CA GLY A 129 11.64 -9.51 -11.21
C GLY A 129 12.45 -10.78 -10.92
N PHE A 130 13.10 -10.85 -9.75
CA PHE A 130 13.84 -12.04 -9.33
C PHE A 130 12.93 -13.26 -9.13
N VAL A 131 11.77 -13.05 -8.50
CA VAL A 131 10.81 -14.13 -8.20
C VAL A 131 10.08 -14.64 -9.45
N ARG A 132 9.82 -13.80 -10.46
CA ARG A 132 9.14 -14.22 -11.70
C ARG A 132 10.08 -14.62 -12.85
N GLN A 133 11.38 -14.36 -12.77
CA GLN A 133 12.35 -14.68 -13.85
C GLN A 133 11.88 -14.18 -15.23
N ARG A 134 11.19 -13.03 -15.27
CA ARG A 134 10.62 -12.42 -16.49
C ARG A 134 11.52 -11.29 -16.98
N GLY A 135 11.30 -10.83 -18.20
CA GLY A 135 12.01 -9.68 -18.77
C GLY A 135 11.86 -8.42 -17.91
N VAL A 136 12.76 -7.45 -18.13
CA VAL A 136 12.80 -6.20 -17.35
C VAL A 136 11.51 -5.39 -17.47
N VAL A 137 10.87 -5.42 -18.65
CA VAL A 137 9.62 -4.69 -18.92
C VAL A 137 8.44 -5.30 -18.15
N ASP A 138 8.28 -6.62 -18.19
CA ASP A 138 7.26 -7.33 -17.39
C ASP A 138 7.46 -7.12 -15.88
N SER A 139 8.71 -7.02 -15.45
CA SER A 139 9.06 -6.77 -14.05
C SER A 139 8.74 -5.35 -13.59
N LEU A 140 8.67 -4.37 -14.50
CA LEU A 140 8.21 -3.00 -14.22
C LEU A 140 6.68 -2.91 -14.22
N MET A 141 6.03 -3.70 -15.08
CA MET A 141 4.57 -3.80 -15.15
C MET A 141 3.96 -4.66 -14.02
N PHE A 142 4.79 -5.17 -13.10
CA PHE A 142 4.35 -6.03 -12.02
C PHE A 142 3.10 -5.55 -11.26
N PRO A 143 2.90 -4.24 -10.94
CA PRO A 143 1.71 -3.83 -10.20
C PRO A 143 0.42 -4.05 -11.01
N LEU A 144 0.49 -3.90 -12.33
CA LEU A 144 -0.63 -4.12 -13.24
C LEU A 144 -0.98 -5.60 -13.36
N ASP A 145 0.02 -6.48 -13.38
CA ASP A 145 -0.18 -7.93 -13.40
C ASP A 145 -0.92 -8.45 -12.16
N PHE A 146 -0.90 -7.67 -11.08
CA PHE A 146 -1.61 -8.01 -9.87
C PHE A 146 -2.95 -7.28 -9.70
N THR A 147 -3.41 -6.59 -10.74
CA THR A 147 -4.79 -6.07 -10.82
C THR A 147 -5.75 -7.15 -11.31
N ALA A 148 -7.06 -6.88 -11.22
CA ALA A 148 -8.08 -7.76 -11.78
C ALA A 148 -7.87 -8.06 -13.29
N ALA A 149 -7.28 -7.11 -14.03
CA ALA A 149 -6.95 -7.26 -15.44
C ALA A 149 -5.67 -8.09 -15.68
N GLY A 150 -4.76 -8.14 -14.71
CA GLY A 150 -3.44 -8.76 -14.83
C GLY A 150 -3.39 -10.27 -14.58
N GLY A 151 -4.49 -10.87 -14.11
CA GLY A 151 -4.56 -12.33 -13.93
C GLY A 151 -3.85 -12.85 -12.69
N VAL A 152 -4.01 -12.18 -11.54
CA VAL A 152 -3.58 -12.60 -10.18
C VAL A 152 -3.87 -14.08 -9.90
N ALA A 153 -5.01 -14.59 -10.38
CA ALA A 153 -5.43 -15.98 -10.20
C ALA A 153 -4.52 -17.01 -10.90
N LYS A 154 -3.69 -16.60 -11.87
CA LYS A 154 -2.72 -17.46 -12.55
C LYS A 154 -1.32 -17.45 -11.90
N THR A 155 -1.07 -16.53 -10.97
CA THR A 155 0.25 -16.42 -10.32
C THR A 155 0.41 -17.48 -9.24
N SER A 156 1.66 -17.90 -8.98
CA SER A 156 1.96 -18.90 -7.94
C SER A 156 1.54 -18.43 -6.55
N ALA A 157 1.20 -19.39 -5.69
CA ALA A 157 0.70 -19.16 -4.33
C ALA A 157 1.65 -18.29 -3.47
N HIS A 158 2.95 -18.57 -3.50
CA HIS A 158 3.95 -17.81 -2.72
C HIS A 158 4.03 -16.34 -3.15
N VAL A 159 3.95 -16.08 -4.46
CA VAL A 159 4.00 -14.72 -5.01
C VAL A 159 2.83 -13.87 -4.52
N ARG A 160 1.65 -14.46 -4.33
CA ARG A 160 0.48 -13.76 -3.78
C ARG A 160 0.69 -13.27 -2.35
N ILE A 161 1.36 -14.06 -1.51
CA ILE A 161 1.65 -13.67 -0.12
C ILE A 161 2.64 -12.51 -0.09
N PHE A 162 3.74 -12.62 -0.85
CA PHE A 162 4.72 -11.54 -0.93
C PHE A 162 4.10 -10.25 -1.48
N TYR A 163 3.18 -10.37 -2.44
CA TYR A 163 2.45 -9.23 -2.96
C TYR A 163 1.47 -8.61 -1.96
N ALA A 164 0.72 -9.43 -1.21
CA ALA A 164 -0.16 -8.92 -0.14
C ALA A 164 0.65 -8.15 0.92
N LEU A 165 1.79 -8.69 1.34
CA LEU A 165 2.69 -8.01 2.29
C LEU A 165 3.29 -6.73 1.68
N TYR A 166 3.70 -6.79 0.42
CA TYR A 166 4.22 -5.62 -0.30
C TYR A 166 3.19 -4.49 -0.33
N LEU A 167 1.92 -4.79 -0.60
CA LEU A 167 0.83 -3.81 -0.59
C LEU A 167 0.57 -3.21 0.78
N GLU A 168 0.57 -4.02 1.85
CA GLU A 168 0.43 -3.51 3.21
C GLU A 168 1.55 -2.51 3.54
N ILE A 169 2.79 -2.79 3.09
CA ILE A 169 3.90 -1.82 3.20
C ILE A 169 3.62 -0.55 2.41
N ALA A 170 3.02 -0.64 1.21
CA ALA A 170 2.62 0.53 0.43
C ALA A 170 1.68 1.44 1.21
N VAL A 171 0.64 0.86 1.81
CA VAL A 171 -0.39 1.63 2.52
C VAL A 171 0.16 2.21 3.83
N MET A 172 1.00 1.46 4.56
CA MET A 172 1.72 1.99 5.73
C MET A 172 2.66 3.14 5.37
N LEU A 173 3.36 3.02 4.24
CA LEU A 173 4.25 4.07 3.76
C LEU A 173 3.46 5.32 3.34
N ALA A 174 2.36 5.14 2.61
CA ALA A 174 1.48 6.22 2.22
C ALA A 174 0.92 6.96 3.45
N ALA A 175 0.47 6.24 4.48
CA ALA A 175 0.03 6.87 5.72
C ALA A 175 1.15 7.65 6.42
N THR A 176 2.37 7.10 6.45
CA THR A 176 3.53 7.82 7.00
C THR A 176 3.79 9.13 6.25
N ILE A 177 3.74 9.10 4.91
CA ILE A 177 3.89 10.28 4.05
C ILE A 177 2.78 11.29 4.33
N VAL A 178 1.53 10.84 4.42
CA VAL A 178 0.37 11.70 4.75
C VAL A 178 0.55 12.34 6.12
N SER A 179 0.95 11.59 7.14
CA SER A 179 1.23 12.14 8.49
C SER A 179 2.33 13.20 8.46
N LEU A 180 3.40 13.00 7.70
CA LEU A 180 4.47 13.99 7.54
C LEU A 180 4.00 15.25 6.79
N LEU A 181 3.23 15.06 5.72
CA LEU A 181 2.66 16.15 4.93
C LEU A 181 1.66 16.97 5.74
N GLN A 182 0.83 16.32 6.56
CA GLN A 182 -0.11 16.98 7.44
C GLN A 182 0.61 17.96 8.39
N VAL A 183 1.70 17.52 9.02
CA VAL A 183 2.52 18.39 9.89
C VAL A 183 3.09 19.59 9.12
N SER A 184 3.55 19.38 7.89
CA SER A 184 4.09 20.46 7.05
C SER A 184 2.99 21.43 6.60
N ALA A 185 1.82 20.93 6.22
CA ALA A 185 0.68 21.71 5.75
C ALA A 185 0.11 22.57 6.88
N THR A 186 -0.09 22.00 8.07
CA THR A 186 -0.57 22.76 9.24
C THR A 186 0.36 23.91 9.56
N ARG A 187 1.68 23.70 9.54
CA ARG A 187 2.66 24.76 9.77
C ARG A 187 2.65 25.84 8.68
N GLY A 188 2.54 25.45 7.42
CA GLY A 188 2.45 26.39 6.30
C GLY A 188 1.21 27.28 6.35
N ILE A 189 0.06 26.71 6.73
CA ILE A 189 -1.20 27.46 6.92
C ILE A 189 -1.06 28.47 8.06
N VAL A 190 -0.46 28.06 9.19
CA VAL A 190 -0.24 28.97 10.33
C VAL A 190 0.70 30.12 9.96
N ASP A 191 1.82 29.86 9.27
CA ASP A 191 2.75 30.92 8.82
C ASP A 191 2.05 31.90 7.87
N LEU A 192 1.23 31.40 6.94
CA LEU A 192 0.45 32.23 6.04
C LEU A 192 -0.59 33.08 6.79
N GLY A 193 -1.28 32.50 7.77
CA GLY A 193 -2.25 33.22 8.61
C GLY A 193 -1.61 34.34 9.45
N LEU A 194 -0.40 34.11 9.97
CA LEU A 194 0.39 35.14 10.64
C LEU A 194 0.86 36.23 9.66
N ARG A 195 1.37 35.86 8.48
CA ARG A 195 1.80 36.81 7.44
C ARG A 195 0.68 37.72 6.94
N LEU A 196 -0.54 37.20 6.86
CA LEU A 196 -1.72 37.95 6.43
C LEU A 196 -2.37 38.76 7.55
N GLY A 197 -1.82 38.75 8.77
CA GLY A 197 -2.38 39.45 9.94
C GLY A 197 -3.72 38.88 10.42
N LEU A 198 -4.07 37.67 9.98
CA LEU A 198 -5.33 36.99 10.28
C LEU A 198 -5.28 36.25 11.62
N LEU A 199 -4.07 35.96 12.11
CA LEU A 199 -3.79 35.38 13.42
C LEU A 199 -2.93 36.36 14.23
N THR A 200 -3.37 36.71 15.44
CA THR A 200 -2.56 37.50 16.37
C THR A 200 -1.71 36.55 17.22
N ASN A 201 -0.40 36.82 17.32
CA ASN A 201 0.49 36.08 18.21
C ASN A 201 0.19 36.54 19.65
N THR A 202 -0.63 35.79 20.38
CA THR A 202 -0.89 35.97 21.82
C THR A 202 -0.14 34.93 22.62
#